data_AF-A0A960MXP5-F1
#
_entry.id   AF-A0A960MXP5-F1
#
_cell.length_a   1.000
_cell.length_b   1.000
_cell.length_c   1.000
_cell.angle_alpha   90.00
_cell.angle_beta   90.00
_cell.angle_gamma   90.00
#
_symmetry.space_group_name_H-M   'P 1'
#
loop_
_entity.id
_entity.type
_entity.pdbx_description
1 polymer ?
#
loop_
_entity_poly.entity_id
_entity_poly.type
_entity_poly.pdbx_seq_one_letter_code
_entity_poly.pdbx_strand_id
1 'polypeptide(L)'
;MTNPIDNPLVDQLVTFIQHDLPGLPDGEYRLKVSQRIDDSEGNTISDGSLENSYSFAVLGDRFQIKKPTDVYTVFPAANATGEFSTALPHVVFSNPKFPWTRFPTLKAPEAPPTGIGTKNNLPTWLTVLLFDEDDVAENSGLVIPPAAATIGDLFPRSVLATSTLGEREGKSDYSYFHRATKIEGLEIGESTDVPIQVLDLPLELFWKIAPTMLDLELLAHVRRVSLRNKPTIPGVSDIGEPVGDFSIVFGNRLPQA
;
A
#
# COMPACT_ATOMS: atom_id res chain seq x y z
N MET A 1 9.85 -22.08 -25.00
CA MET A 1 9.18 -22.71 -23.84
C MET A 1 7.70 -22.46 -24.02
N THR A 2 6.88 -23.49 -24.13
CA THR A 2 5.41 -23.36 -24.24
C THR A 2 4.87 -22.68 -22.99
N ASN A 3 3.91 -21.77 -23.15
CA ASN A 3 3.26 -21.10 -22.02
C ASN A 3 2.63 -22.18 -21.11
N PRO A 4 2.93 -22.24 -19.80
CA PRO A 4 2.38 -23.26 -18.90
C PRO A 4 0.83 -23.30 -18.90
N ILE A 5 0.19 -22.21 -19.33
CA ILE A 5 -1.27 -22.07 -19.48
C ILE A 5 -1.82 -23.01 -20.58
N ASP A 6 -0.99 -23.43 -21.55
CA ASP A 6 -1.40 -24.31 -22.64
C ASP A 6 -1.19 -25.81 -22.33
N ASN A 7 -0.81 -26.17 -21.08
CA ASN A 7 -0.66 -27.57 -20.69
C ASN A 7 -2.02 -28.18 -20.33
N PRO A 8 -2.57 -29.10 -21.15
CA PRO A 8 -3.88 -29.71 -20.90
C PRO A 8 -3.91 -30.63 -19.66
N LEU A 9 -2.77 -30.87 -19.00
CA LEU A 9 -2.66 -31.67 -17.78
C LEU A 9 -2.69 -30.82 -16.49
N VAL A 10 -2.71 -29.49 -16.59
CA VAL A 10 -2.73 -28.58 -15.43
C VAL A 10 -4.10 -27.91 -15.35
N ASP A 11 -5.03 -28.53 -14.61
CA ASP A 11 -6.40 -28.00 -14.44
C ASP A 11 -6.45 -26.71 -13.60
N GLN A 12 -5.42 -26.45 -12.78
CA GLN A 12 -5.30 -25.25 -11.95
C GLN A 12 -3.85 -24.77 -11.88
N LEU A 13 -3.59 -23.61 -12.46
CA LEU A 13 -2.32 -22.91 -12.34
C LEU A 13 -2.44 -21.80 -11.28
N VAL A 14 -1.49 -21.78 -10.33
CA VAL A 14 -1.26 -20.65 -9.44
C VAL A 14 0.09 -20.07 -9.81
N THR A 15 0.14 -18.76 -10.04
CA THR A 15 1.38 -18.05 -10.34
C THR A 15 1.62 -16.97 -9.30
N PHE A 16 2.86 -16.91 -8.82
CA PHE A 16 3.32 -15.87 -7.93
C PHE A 16 4.12 -14.86 -8.75
N ILE A 17 3.67 -13.61 -8.72
CA ILE A 17 4.30 -12.47 -9.39
C ILE A 17 4.82 -11.56 -8.28
N GLN A 18 6.10 -11.18 -8.35
CA GLN A 18 6.74 -10.47 -7.24
C GLN A 18 6.03 -9.16 -6.89
N HIS A 19 5.69 -8.35 -7.90
CA HIS A 19 5.00 -7.09 -7.73
C HIS A 19 4.18 -6.75 -8.97
N ASP A 20 3.12 -5.97 -8.77
CA ASP A 20 2.35 -5.37 -9.87
C ASP A 20 2.25 -3.87 -9.64
N LEU A 21 2.91 -3.10 -10.51
CA LEU A 21 3.03 -1.64 -10.35
C LEU A 21 1.83 -0.92 -11.00
N PRO A 22 1.37 0.19 -10.41
CA PRO A 22 0.44 1.08 -11.09
C PRO A 22 1.11 1.74 -12.30
N GLY A 23 0.34 1.97 -13.36
CA GLY A 23 0.83 2.70 -14.53
C GLY A 23 1.16 4.16 -14.20
N LEU A 24 0.42 4.74 -13.26
CA LEU A 24 0.69 6.06 -12.69
C LEU A 24 0.53 5.95 -11.17
N PRO A 25 1.59 6.17 -10.37
CA PRO A 25 1.49 6.18 -8.91
C PRO A 25 0.52 7.24 -8.37
N ASP A 26 0.17 7.12 -7.10
CA ASP A 26 -0.64 8.13 -6.41
C ASP A 26 0.15 9.45 -6.30
N GLY A 27 -0.49 10.58 -6.57
CA GLY A 27 0.13 11.90 -6.48
C GLY A 27 -0.38 12.93 -7.46
N GLU A 28 0.27 14.09 -7.45
CA GLU A 28 -0.07 15.24 -8.30
C GLU A 28 0.73 15.25 -9.60
N TYR A 29 0.03 15.47 -10.71
CA TYR A 29 0.59 15.48 -12.05
C TYR A 29 0.23 16.75 -12.80
N ARG A 30 1.14 17.16 -13.69
CA ARG A 30 0.92 18.25 -14.64
C ARG A 30 1.10 17.74 -16.07
N LEU A 31 0.02 17.73 -16.83
CA LEU A 31 0.04 17.46 -18.26
C LEU A 31 0.33 18.77 -19.01
N LYS A 32 1.51 18.87 -19.61
CA LYS A 32 1.86 19.98 -20.51
C LYS A 32 1.68 19.53 -21.96
N VAL A 33 0.75 20.16 -22.67
CA VAL A 33 0.53 19.96 -24.11
C VAL A 33 1.21 21.10 -24.85
N SER A 34 2.07 20.75 -25.81
CA SER A 34 2.73 21.72 -26.68
C SER A 34 2.45 21.33 -28.13
N GLN A 35 1.91 22.27 -28.90
CA GLN A 35 1.63 22.07 -30.32
C GLN A 35 2.48 23.04 -31.15
N ARG A 36 3.10 22.51 -32.20
CA ARG A 36 3.72 23.28 -33.28
C ARG A 36 2.92 23.06 -34.56
N ILE A 37 2.65 24.14 -35.29
CA ILE A 37 1.97 24.08 -36.58
C ILE A 37 2.99 24.46 -37.65
N ASP A 38 3.26 23.52 -38.55
CA ASP A 38 4.17 23.72 -39.70
C ASP A 38 3.34 23.70 -41.00
N ASP A 39 3.79 24.45 -42.01
CA ASP A 39 3.20 24.43 -43.35
C ASP A 39 3.64 23.18 -44.15
N SER A 40 3.15 23.05 -45.38
CA SER A 40 3.51 21.93 -46.27
C SER A 40 4.98 21.91 -46.70
N GLU A 41 5.71 23.01 -46.50
CA GLU A 41 7.13 23.15 -46.81
C GLU A 41 8.01 22.96 -45.54
N GLY A 42 7.39 22.75 -44.38
CA GLY A 42 8.06 22.55 -43.09
C GLY A 42 8.43 23.84 -42.36
N ASN A 43 7.94 25.00 -42.82
CA ASN A 43 8.11 26.26 -42.10
C ASN A 43 7.09 26.36 -40.96
N THR A 44 7.54 26.76 -39.78
CA THR A 44 6.65 26.92 -38.63
C THR A 44 5.74 28.13 -38.85
N ILE A 45 4.42 27.90 -38.88
CA ILE A 45 3.37 28.91 -39.05
C ILE A 45 3.09 29.64 -37.73
N SER A 46 3.22 28.93 -36.60
CA SER A 46 2.96 29.47 -35.27
C SER A 46 4.14 30.32 -34.76
N ASP A 47 3.86 31.51 -34.22
CA ASP A 47 4.85 32.45 -33.63
C ASP A 47 5.59 31.89 -32.39
N GLY A 48 5.26 30.67 -31.97
CA GLY A 48 5.84 29.92 -30.86
C GLY A 48 5.10 28.59 -30.64
N SER A 49 5.49 27.80 -29.64
CA SER A 49 4.69 26.64 -29.23
C SER A 49 3.38 27.11 -28.60
N LEU A 50 2.25 26.58 -29.08
CA LEU A 50 0.97 26.73 -28.39
C LEU A 50 0.98 25.77 -27.20
N GLU A 51 1.10 26.32 -25.99
CA GLU A 51 1.19 25.53 -24.78
C GLU A 51 -0.08 25.63 -23.93
N ASN A 52 -0.55 24.49 -23.44
CA ASN A 52 -1.57 24.43 -22.40
C ASN A 52 -1.16 23.45 -21.31
N SER A 53 -1.54 23.74 -20.07
CA SER A 53 -1.18 22.91 -18.90
C SER A 53 -2.41 22.57 -18.08
N TYR A 54 -2.57 21.28 -17.77
CA TYR A 54 -3.64 20.77 -16.92
C TYR A 54 -3.01 20.09 -15.70
N SER A 55 -3.54 20.39 -14.52
CA SER A 55 -3.17 19.69 -13.29
C SER A 55 -4.25 18.67 -12.93
N PHE A 56 -3.85 17.49 -12.49
CA PHE A 56 -4.74 16.46 -11.97
C PHE A 56 -4.02 15.64 -10.90
N ALA A 57 -4.79 14.92 -10.09
CA ALA A 57 -4.23 14.03 -9.06
C ALA A 57 -4.73 12.60 -9.29
N VAL A 58 -3.84 11.64 -9.07
CA VAL A 58 -4.19 10.24 -8.90
C VAL A 58 -4.38 10.02 -7.41
N LEU A 59 -5.61 9.69 -7.01
CA LEU A 59 -5.95 9.48 -5.61
C LEU A 59 -5.70 8.02 -5.25
N GLY A 60 -5.05 7.79 -4.11
CA GLY A 60 -4.92 6.46 -3.54
C GLY A 60 -5.05 6.42 -2.03
N ASP A 61 -5.49 5.28 -1.54
CA ASP A 61 -5.75 5.05 -0.14
C ASP A 61 -4.43 5.03 0.67
N ARG A 62 -4.41 5.72 1.81
CA ARG A 62 -3.23 5.89 2.67
C ARG A 62 -3.54 5.71 4.15
N PHE A 63 -4.55 6.43 4.62
CA PHE A 63 -4.94 6.45 6.04
C PHE A 63 -6.17 5.59 6.33
N GLN A 64 -6.90 5.19 5.29
CA GLN A 64 -8.06 4.32 5.35
C GLN A 64 -8.13 3.51 4.07
N ILE A 65 -8.65 2.30 4.17
CA ILE A 65 -9.12 1.54 3.01
C ILE A 65 -10.56 1.98 2.75
N LYS A 66 -10.77 2.88 1.78
CA LYS A 66 -12.07 3.53 1.52
C LYS A 66 -13.14 2.56 1.07
N LYS A 67 -12.74 1.48 0.42
CA LYS A 67 -13.62 0.38 0.01
C LYS A 67 -13.27 -0.85 0.85
N PRO A 68 -14.03 -1.16 1.92
CA PRO A 68 -13.75 -2.34 2.75
C PRO A 68 -13.71 -3.66 1.96
N THR A 69 -14.41 -3.74 0.83
CA THR A 69 -14.39 -4.87 -0.11
C THR A 69 -13.04 -5.08 -0.81
N ASP A 70 -12.12 -4.10 -0.71
CA ASP A 70 -10.76 -4.24 -1.23
C ASP A 70 -9.94 -5.19 -0.37
N VAL A 71 -10.31 -5.37 0.91
CA VAL A 71 -9.84 -6.49 1.74
C VAL A 71 -10.67 -7.71 1.39
N TYR A 72 -10.04 -8.65 0.68
CA TYR A 72 -10.70 -9.87 0.23
C TYR A 72 -10.78 -10.91 1.35
N THR A 73 -9.66 -11.20 2.02
CA THR A 73 -9.62 -12.13 3.17
C THR A 73 -8.51 -11.74 4.13
N VAL A 74 -8.72 -12.03 5.42
CA VAL A 74 -7.73 -11.89 6.49
C VAL A 74 -7.47 -13.27 7.10
N PHE A 75 -6.20 -13.58 7.36
CA PHE A 75 -5.79 -14.79 8.04
C PHE A 75 -4.89 -14.48 9.25
N PRO A 76 -5.18 -15.05 10.44
CA PRO A 76 -6.39 -15.81 10.75
C PRO A 76 -7.64 -14.91 10.69
N ALA A 77 -8.81 -15.51 10.46
CA ALA A 77 -10.06 -14.76 10.47
C ALA A 77 -10.37 -14.26 11.90
N ALA A 78 -11.11 -13.16 12.01
CA ALA A 78 -11.51 -12.62 13.30
C ALA A 78 -12.24 -13.67 14.15
N ASN A 79 -11.81 -13.83 15.40
CA ASN A 79 -12.34 -14.82 16.36
C ASN A 79 -12.23 -16.28 15.90
N ALA A 80 -11.35 -16.59 14.94
CA ALA A 80 -11.11 -17.97 14.54
C ALA A 80 -10.36 -18.74 15.63
N THR A 81 -10.62 -20.05 15.72
CA THR A 81 -9.88 -20.98 16.56
C THR A 81 -9.27 -22.06 15.68
N GLY A 82 -7.99 -22.33 15.89
CA GLY A 82 -7.26 -23.30 15.10
C GLY A 82 -5.78 -23.26 15.45
N GLU A 83 -5.01 -24.15 14.81
CA GLU A 83 -3.57 -24.07 14.91
C GLU A 83 -3.02 -23.09 13.87
N PHE A 84 -2.62 -21.90 14.32
CA PHE A 84 -2.08 -20.82 13.51
C PHE A 84 -0.57 -20.61 13.70
N SER A 85 0.07 -21.29 14.66
CA SER A 85 1.49 -21.09 15.02
C SER A 85 2.47 -21.34 13.85
N THR A 86 2.03 -22.07 12.83
CA THR A 86 2.85 -22.47 11.68
C THR A 86 2.64 -21.63 10.43
N ALA A 87 1.77 -20.61 10.49
CA ALA A 87 1.43 -19.77 9.35
C ALA A 87 1.61 -18.29 9.68
N LEU A 88 2.26 -17.56 8.77
CA LEU A 88 2.37 -16.11 8.89
C LEU A 88 0.99 -15.46 8.72
N PRO A 89 0.65 -14.47 9.57
CA PRO A 89 -0.56 -13.70 9.40
C PRO A 89 -0.49 -12.95 8.07
N HIS A 90 -1.61 -12.87 7.36
CA HIS A 90 -1.63 -12.20 6.06
C HIS A 90 -3.01 -11.65 5.70
N VAL A 91 -3.00 -10.64 4.84
CA VAL A 91 -4.18 -10.01 4.29
C VAL A 91 -4.12 -10.12 2.77
N VAL A 92 -5.22 -10.53 2.16
CA VAL A 92 -5.38 -10.60 0.70
C VAL A 92 -6.23 -9.41 0.27
N PHE A 93 -5.74 -8.66 -0.71
CA PHE A 93 -6.45 -7.57 -1.35
C PHE A 93 -6.93 -7.95 -2.74
N SER A 94 -8.09 -7.42 -3.13
CA SER A 94 -8.66 -7.59 -4.48
C SER A 94 -7.95 -6.74 -5.53
N ASN A 95 -7.34 -5.61 -5.12
CA ASN A 95 -6.51 -4.78 -5.99
C ASN A 95 -5.04 -5.27 -5.95
N PRO A 96 -4.53 -5.90 -7.02
CA PRO A 96 -3.18 -6.47 -7.02
C PRO A 96 -2.07 -5.42 -6.94
N LYS A 97 -2.37 -4.15 -7.19
CA LYS A 97 -1.38 -3.06 -7.22
C LYS A 97 -1.24 -2.35 -5.88
N PHE A 98 -2.21 -2.50 -4.98
CA PHE A 98 -2.32 -1.72 -3.74
C PHE A 98 -1.05 -1.71 -2.87
N PRO A 99 -0.33 -2.83 -2.68
CA PRO A 99 0.89 -2.84 -1.88
C PRO A 99 2.05 -2.02 -2.47
N TRP A 100 1.96 -1.61 -3.74
CA TRP A 100 2.99 -0.83 -4.45
C TRP A 100 2.47 0.49 -5.03
N THR A 101 1.29 0.97 -4.62
CA THR A 101 0.85 2.33 -4.99
C THR A 101 1.63 3.40 -4.25
N ARG A 102 2.22 3.05 -3.10
CA ARG A 102 3.07 3.89 -2.25
C ARG A 102 4.35 3.13 -1.86
N PHE A 103 5.26 3.82 -1.18
CA PHE A 103 6.55 3.29 -0.75
C PHE A 103 6.82 3.63 0.73
N PRO A 104 7.54 2.77 1.47
CA PRO A 104 7.82 2.94 2.90
C PRO A 104 8.95 3.94 3.20
N THR A 105 9.54 4.57 2.18
CA THR A 105 10.68 5.49 2.28
C THR A 105 10.29 6.95 2.01
N LEU A 106 11.15 7.91 2.33
CA LEU A 106 10.92 9.33 2.01
C LEU A 106 11.11 9.66 0.52
N LYS A 107 11.78 8.79 -0.21
CA LYS A 107 12.00 8.90 -1.65
C LYS A 107 11.42 7.67 -2.32
N ALA A 108 10.78 7.87 -3.46
CA ALA A 108 10.33 6.76 -4.28
C ALA A 108 11.55 5.88 -4.65
N PRO A 109 11.44 4.55 -4.55
CA PRO A 109 12.46 3.67 -5.08
C PRO A 109 12.59 3.89 -6.58
N GLU A 110 13.79 3.66 -7.13
CA GLU A 110 13.98 3.73 -8.58
C GLU A 110 13.10 2.67 -9.23
N ALA A 111 12.04 3.13 -9.90
CA ALA A 111 11.13 2.24 -10.60
C ALA A 111 11.90 1.56 -11.75
N PRO A 112 11.67 0.26 -11.96
CA PRO A 112 12.24 -0.41 -13.11
C PRO A 112 11.76 0.22 -14.43
N PRO A 113 12.57 0.18 -15.50
CA PRO A 113 12.12 0.66 -16.81
C PRO A 113 10.83 -0.06 -17.23
N THR A 114 9.84 0.70 -17.68
CA THR A 114 8.56 0.16 -18.15
C THR A 114 8.75 -0.87 -19.25
N GLY A 115 8.14 -2.04 -19.11
CA GLY A 115 8.20 -3.13 -20.10
C GLY A 115 9.42 -4.04 -19.99
N ILE A 116 10.35 -3.77 -19.07
CA ILE A 116 11.45 -4.69 -18.74
C ILE A 116 11.11 -5.39 -17.43
N GLY A 117 10.98 -6.72 -17.47
CA GLY A 117 10.87 -7.51 -16.24
C GLY A 117 12.16 -7.36 -15.43
N THR A 118 12.12 -6.63 -14.33
CA THR A 118 13.30 -6.45 -13.48
C THR A 118 13.32 -7.46 -12.37
N LYS A 119 14.54 -7.93 -12.05
CA LYS A 119 14.79 -8.81 -10.90
C LYS A 119 14.79 -8.07 -9.56
N ASN A 120 14.74 -6.74 -9.57
CA ASN A 120 14.81 -5.96 -8.35
C ASN A 120 13.45 -6.03 -7.64
N ASN A 121 13.48 -6.41 -6.37
CA ASN A 121 12.30 -6.36 -5.53
C ASN A 121 12.00 -4.90 -5.16
N LEU A 122 10.73 -4.57 -5.06
CA LEU A 122 10.28 -3.26 -4.60
C LEU A 122 9.58 -3.44 -3.26
N PRO A 123 9.98 -2.68 -2.22
CA PRO A 123 9.40 -2.83 -0.90
C PRO A 123 7.94 -2.38 -0.90
N THR A 124 7.08 -3.17 -0.29
CA THR A 124 5.70 -2.75 -0.04
C THR A 124 5.62 -1.68 1.05
N TRP A 125 4.63 -0.79 0.96
CA TRP A 125 4.34 0.18 2.02
C TRP A 125 3.43 -0.36 3.13
N LEU A 126 2.94 -1.59 2.98
CA LEU A 126 2.03 -2.25 3.93
C LEU A 126 2.72 -3.41 4.63
N THR A 127 2.31 -3.69 5.86
CA THR A 127 2.73 -4.89 6.59
C THR A 127 1.63 -5.31 7.55
N VAL A 128 1.66 -6.58 7.97
CA VAL A 128 0.83 -7.09 9.06
C VAL A 128 1.70 -7.23 10.31
N LEU A 129 1.42 -6.44 11.33
CA LEU A 129 2.06 -6.59 12.63
C LEU A 129 1.28 -7.61 13.46
N LEU A 130 2.00 -8.55 14.07
CA LEU A 130 1.47 -9.50 15.03
C LEU A 130 1.88 -9.06 16.43
N PHE A 131 0.98 -9.21 17.40
CA PHE A 131 1.22 -9.00 18.82
C PHE A 131 0.74 -10.25 19.55
N ASP A 132 1.53 -10.77 20.47
CA ASP A 132 1.20 -11.93 21.30
C ASP A 132 1.09 -11.54 22.78
N GLU A 133 0.76 -12.52 23.62
CA GLU A 133 0.51 -12.31 25.05
C GLU A 133 1.76 -11.83 25.78
N ASP A 134 2.94 -12.30 25.36
CA ASP A 134 4.23 -11.91 25.92
C ASP A 134 4.54 -10.45 25.61
N ASP A 135 4.31 -9.98 24.38
CA ASP A 135 4.47 -8.56 24.06
C ASP A 135 3.59 -7.68 24.95
N VAL A 136 2.34 -8.09 25.21
CA VAL A 136 1.41 -7.35 26.09
C VAL A 136 1.88 -7.40 27.54
N ALA A 137 2.35 -8.55 28.01
CA ALA A 137 2.83 -8.74 29.38
C ALA A 137 4.12 -7.96 29.66
N GLU A 138 5.06 -7.94 28.71
CA GLU A 138 6.32 -7.19 28.80
C GLU A 138 6.11 -5.68 28.65
N ASN A 139 5.02 -5.26 27.99
CA ASN A 139 4.75 -3.86 27.68
C ASN A 139 3.41 -3.38 28.27
N SER A 140 3.39 -3.09 29.56
CA SER A 140 2.18 -2.60 30.28
C SER A 140 1.50 -1.35 29.68
N GLY A 141 2.19 -0.59 28.81
CA GLY A 141 1.63 0.55 28.07
C GLY A 141 0.98 0.19 26.72
N LEU A 142 1.10 -1.06 26.25
CA LEU A 142 0.51 -1.53 25.01
C LEU A 142 -0.99 -1.81 25.21
N VAL A 143 -1.83 -1.12 24.43
CA VAL A 143 -3.28 -1.32 24.43
C VAL A 143 -3.67 -1.90 23.07
N ILE A 144 -4.12 -3.16 23.04
CA ILE A 144 -4.37 -3.91 21.79
C ILE A 144 -5.55 -3.37 20.96
N PRO A 145 -6.68 -2.93 21.54
CA PRO A 145 -7.73 -2.31 20.74
C PRO A 145 -7.24 -0.98 20.13
N PRO A 146 -7.33 -0.80 18.80
CA PRO A 146 -6.99 0.47 18.17
C PRO A 146 -7.84 1.62 18.72
N ALA A 147 -7.20 2.75 19.00
CA ALA A 147 -7.87 3.97 19.40
C ALA A 147 -8.41 4.72 18.16
N ALA A 148 -9.55 5.38 18.32
CA ALA A 148 -10.04 6.32 17.32
C ALA A 148 -9.24 7.62 17.38
N ALA A 149 -8.84 8.12 16.21
CA ALA A 149 -8.13 9.38 16.03
C ALA A 149 -8.57 10.04 14.72
N THR A 150 -7.88 11.09 14.31
CA THR A 150 -8.02 11.79 13.03
C THR A 150 -6.66 11.90 12.34
N ILE A 151 -6.63 12.17 11.04
CA ILE A 151 -5.37 12.42 10.32
C ILE A 151 -4.59 13.57 10.97
N GLY A 152 -5.28 14.57 11.51
CA GLY A 152 -4.69 15.70 12.21
C GLY A 152 -3.88 15.26 13.43
N ASP A 153 -4.28 14.19 14.10
CA ASP A 153 -3.55 13.66 15.25
C ASP A 153 -2.17 13.12 14.87
N LEU A 154 -1.94 12.77 13.59
CA LEU A 154 -0.63 12.33 13.13
C LEU A 154 0.39 13.48 13.04
N PHE A 155 -0.02 14.74 13.19
CA PHE A 155 0.87 15.89 13.24
C PHE A 155 1.31 16.24 14.67
N PRO A 156 2.54 16.75 14.86
CA PRO A 156 2.96 17.25 16.16
C PRO A 156 2.10 18.45 16.57
N ARG A 157 1.88 18.62 17.89
CA ARG A 157 1.10 19.74 18.44
C ARG A 157 1.64 21.13 18.07
N SER A 158 2.93 21.23 17.76
CA SER A 158 3.56 22.46 17.26
C SER A 158 3.02 22.88 15.89
N VAL A 159 2.51 21.94 15.09
CA VAL A 159 1.88 22.18 13.79
C VAL A 159 0.37 22.23 13.91
N LEU A 160 -0.21 21.28 14.66
CA LEU A 160 -1.65 21.19 14.85
C LEU A 160 -2.01 21.06 16.33
N ALA A 161 -2.40 22.18 16.94
CA ALA A 161 -2.71 22.23 18.38
C ALA A 161 -3.88 21.32 18.80
N THR A 162 -4.75 20.92 17.87
CA THR A 162 -5.87 20.01 18.12
C THR A 162 -5.45 18.54 18.19
N SER A 163 -4.20 18.20 17.85
CA SER A 163 -3.69 16.84 17.93
C SER A 163 -3.77 16.29 19.36
N THR A 164 -4.47 15.18 19.50
CA THR A 164 -4.68 14.41 20.72
C THR A 164 -3.53 13.42 20.97
N LEU A 165 -2.88 12.95 19.90
CA LEU A 165 -1.61 12.21 19.94
C LEU A 165 -0.47 13.20 20.18
N GLY A 166 -0.38 13.68 21.43
CA GLY A 166 0.63 14.61 21.87
C GLY A 166 1.34 14.09 23.11
N GLU A 167 2.51 14.68 23.37
CA GLU A 167 3.52 14.21 24.33
C GLU A 167 2.96 13.43 25.52
N ARG A 168 3.13 12.10 25.47
CA ARG A 168 2.84 11.23 26.60
C ARG A 168 4.06 11.22 27.51
N GLU A 169 3.87 11.55 28.78
CA GLU A 169 4.94 11.59 29.78
C GLU A 169 6.15 12.49 29.40
N GLY A 170 5.90 13.56 28.64
CA GLY A 170 6.94 14.50 28.21
C GLY A 170 7.88 13.96 27.12
N LYS A 171 7.51 12.85 26.45
CA LYS A 171 8.18 12.34 25.25
C LYS A 171 7.31 12.59 24.03
N SER A 172 7.89 13.07 22.94
CA SER A 172 7.17 13.23 21.67
C SER A 172 6.92 11.87 21.02
N ASP A 173 5.67 11.61 20.64
CA ASP A 173 5.30 10.40 19.92
C ASP A 173 5.82 10.42 18.47
N TYR A 174 6.23 9.24 17.97
CA TYR A 174 6.64 9.08 16.58
C TYR A 174 5.46 8.67 15.72
N SER A 175 4.79 9.66 15.14
CA SER A 175 3.72 9.48 14.16
C SER A 175 4.21 9.68 12.71
N TYR A 176 3.30 9.46 11.75
CA TYR A 176 3.58 9.63 10.33
C TYR A 176 4.15 11.02 9.99
N PHE A 177 3.58 12.09 10.57
CA PHE A 177 4.01 13.47 10.32
C PHE A 177 4.86 14.07 11.46
N HIS A 178 5.52 13.25 12.29
CA HIS A 178 6.29 13.75 13.46
C HIS A 178 7.36 14.81 13.13
N ARG A 179 7.88 14.84 11.89
CA ARG A 179 8.87 15.83 11.41
C ARG A 179 8.26 17.01 10.67
N ALA A 180 6.94 17.05 10.53
CA ALA A 180 6.27 18.11 9.80
C ALA A 180 6.42 19.44 10.56
N THR A 181 6.63 20.51 9.82
CA THR A 181 6.63 21.90 10.32
C THR A 181 5.38 22.67 9.88
N LYS A 182 4.60 22.08 8.98
CA LYS A 182 3.36 22.59 8.40
C LYS A 182 2.48 21.42 7.98
N ILE A 183 1.23 21.71 7.62
CA ILE A 183 0.25 20.73 7.12
C ILE A 183 0.44 20.31 5.66
N GLU A 184 1.50 20.77 4.97
CA GLU A 184 1.77 20.57 3.54
C GLU A 184 2.08 19.09 3.13
N GLY A 185 1.92 18.11 4.04
CA GLY A 185 2.15 16.68 3.80
C GLY A 185 0.91 15.87 3.38
N LEU A 186 -0.24 16.52 3.31
CA LEU A 186 -1.50 15.94 2.84
C LEU A 186 -1.64 16.07 1.33
N GLU A 187 -2.14 15.01 0.70
CA GLU A 187 -2.43 14.97 -0.73
C GLU A 187 -3.78 15.61 -1.05
N ILE A 188 -4.02 15.96 -2.32
CA ILE A 188 -5.32 16.46 -2.78
C ILE A 188 -6.44 15.48 -2.38
N GLY A 189 -7.44 15.99 -1.67
CA GLY A 189 -8.57 15.20 -1.18
C GLY A 189 -8.36 14.58 0.20
N GLU A 190 -7.21 14.79 0.84
CA GLU A 190 -6.98 14.48 2.25
C GLU A 190 -7.27 15.71 3.13
N SER A 191 -7.80 15.47 4.33
CA SER A 191 -8.12 16.52 5.31
C SER A 191 -7.79 16.04 6.71
N THR A 192 -7.46 16.96 7.61
CA THR A 192 -7.03 16.63 8.98
C THR A 192 -8.14 16.06 9.85
N ASP A 193 -9.40 16.29 9.53
CA ASP A 193 -10.58 15.84 10.29
C ASP A 193 -11.06 14.43 9.93
N VAL A 194 -10.42 13.78 8.97
CA VAL A 194 -10.77 12.41 8.54
C VAL A 194 -10.48 11.42 9.68
N PRO A 195 -11.46 10.61 10.13
CA PRO A 195 -11.32 9.72 11.27
C PRO A 195 -10.47 8.49 10.94
N ILE A 196 -9.49 8.13 11.75
CA ILE A 196 -8.62 6.97 11.54
C ILE A 196 -8.60 6.08 12.78
N GLN A 197 -8.02 4.89 12.64
CA GLN A 197 -7.67 4.03 13.77
C GLN A 197 -6.16 4.01 13.92
N VAL A 198 -5.68 4.13 15.15
CA VAL A 198 -4.26 4.12 15.50
C VAL A 198 -4.00 3.13 16.62
N LEU A 199 -2.80 2.59 16.65
CA LEU A 199 -2.32 1.72 17.72
C LEU A 199 -1.01 2.30 18.24
N ASP A 200 -0.99 2.67 19.53
CA ASP A 200 0.22 3.20 20.17
C ASP A 200 1.12 2.04 20.59
N LEU A 201 2.36 2.07 20.13
CA LEU A 201 3.36 1.03 20.41
C LEU A 201 4.54 1.63 21.18
N PRO A 202 5.05 0.96 22.23
CA PRO A 202 6.35 1.29 22.78
C PRO A 202 7.42 1.22 21.69
N LEU A 203 8.29 2.23 21.64
CA LEU A 203 9.30 2.35 20.58
C LEU A 203 10.22 1.12 20.52
N GLU A 204 10.61 0.57 21.68
CA GLU A 204 11.44 -0.63 21.77
C GLU A 204 10.74 -1.86 21.17
N LEU A 205 9.44 -2.04 21.46
CA LEU A 205 8.65 -3.10 20.86
C LEU A 205 8.55 -2.93 19.34
N PHE A 206 8.24 -1.71 18.87
CA PHE A 206 8.17 -1.44 17.42
C PHE A 206 9.49 -1.82 16.72
N TRP A 207 10.64 -1.41 17.26
CA TRP A 207 11.94 -1.78 16.68
C TRP A 207 12.23 -3.28 16.69
N LYS A 208 11.70 -4.02 17.68
CA LYS A 208 11.85 -5.48 17.78
C LYS A 208 11.01 -6.21 16.73
N ILE A 209 9.82 -5.70 16.40
CA ILE A 209 8.82 -6.45 15.61
C ILE A 209 8.62 -5.92 14.20
N ALA A 210 8.91 -4.65 13.93
CA ALA A 210 8.68 -4.04 12.63
C ALA A 210 9.59 -4.70 11.57
N PRO A 211 9.08 -4.92 10.35
CA PRO A 211 9.89 -5.45 9.27
C PRO A 211 11.00 -4.47 8.88
N THR A 212 12.16 -5.02 8.51
CA THR A 212 13.22 -4.24 7.88
C THR A 212 12.83 -3.88 6.44
N MET A 213 13.57 -2.96 5.82
CA MET A 213 13.39 -2.63 4.40
C MET A 213 13.58 -3.84 3.48
N LEU A 214 14.49 -4.76 3.83
CA LEU A 214 14.71 -6.00 3.09
C LEU A 214 13.56 -6.99 3.28
N ASP A 215 12.91 -7.00 4.45
CA ASP A 215 11.72 -7.81 4.66
C ASP A 215 10.56 -7.28 3.81
N LEU A 216 10.34 -5.96 3.76
CA LEU A 216 9.27 -5.34 2.98
C LEU A 216 9.36 -5.64 1.47
N GLU A 217 10.54 -5.98 0.95
CA GLU A 217 10.71 -6.46 -0.43
C GLU A 217 10.12 -7.86 -0.68
N LEU A 218 9.90 -8.64 0.38
CA LEU A 218 9.45 -10.04 0.36
C LEU A 218 8.06 -10.24 0.98
N LEU A 219 7.57 -9.28 1.76
CA LEU A 219 6.30 -9.38 2.49
C LEU A 219 5.05 -9.10 1.64
N ALA A 220 5.20 -8.82 0.35
CA ALA A 220 4.07 -8.75 -0.57
C ALA A 220 4.36 -9.45 -1.89
N HIS A 221 3.34 -10.07 -2.46
CA HIS A 221 3.37 -10.60 -3.82
C HIS A 221 1.97 -10.68 -4.42
N VAL A 222 1.89 -10.74 -5.75
CA VAL A 222 0.64 -11.02 -6.46
C VAL A 222 0.48 -12.52 -6.64
N ARG A 223 -0.71 -13.02 -6.29
CA ARG A 223 -1.16 -14.38 -6.51
C ARG A 223 -2.20 -14.36 -7.62
N ARG A 224 -1.79 -14.86 -8.79
CA ARG A 224 -2.65 -15.10 -9.95
C ARG A 224 -3.23 -16.50 -9.87
N VAL A 225 -4.56 -16.60 -9.97
CA VAL A 225 -5.29 -17.89 -9.86
C VAL A 225 -6.30 -18.06 -10.99
N SER A 226 -6.49 -19.31 -11.43
CA SER A 226 -7.61 -19.68 -12.29
C SER A 226 -8.95 -19.57 -11.55
N LEU A 227 -9.90 -18.89 -12.18
CA LEU A 227 -11.28 -18.72 -11.74
C LEU A 227 -12.28 -19.55 -12.57
N ARG A 228 -11.85 -20.42 -13.50
CA ARG A 228 -12.76 -21.22 -14.37
C ARG A 228 -13.89 -21.93 -13.61
N ASN A 229 -13.58 -22.43 -12.42
CA ASN A 229 -14.51 -23.17 -11.56
C ASN A 229 -14.84 -22.42 -10.27
N LYS A 230 -14.62 -21.10 -10.23
CA LYS A 230 -14.87 -20.23 -9.08
C LYS A 230 -15.77 -19.07 -9.48
N PRO A 231 -16.55 -18.50 -8.55
CA PRO A 231 -17.25 -17.24 -8.82
C PRO A 231 -16.26 -16.16 -9.27
N THR A 232 -16.58 -15.43 -10.33
CA THR A 232 -15.84 -14.23 -10.72
C THR A 232 -16.18 -13.08 -9.77
N ILE A 233 -15.21 -12.20 -9.56
CA ILE A 233 -15.37 -11.04 -8.68
C ILE A 233 -15.19 -9.79 -9.56
N PRO A 234 -16.20 -8.89 -9.65
CA PRO A 234 -16.06 -7.64 -10.38
C PRO A 234 -14.85 -6.84 -9.89
N GLY A 235 -13.98 -6.43 -10.81
CA GLY A 235 -12.77 -5.66 -10.50
C GLY A 235 -11.52 -6.49 -10.18
N VAL A 236 -11.63 -7.83 -10.12
CA VAL A 236 -10.50 -8.75 -9.90
C VAL A 236 -10.17 -9.57 -11.15
N SER A 237 -11.19 -9.89 -11.95
CA SER A 237 -11.08 -10.60 -13.22
C SER A 237 -11.66 -9.77 -14.34
N ASP A 238 -10.94 -9.67 -15.46
CA ASP A 238 -11.45 -9.04 -16.68
C ASP A 238 -12.63 -9.83 -17.26
N ILE A 239 -13.53 -9.14 -17.96
CA ILE A 239 -14.71 -9.77 -18.57
C ILE A 239 -14.24 -10.80 -19.61
N GLY A 240 -14.59 -12.06 -19.39
CA GLY A 240 -14.22 -13.18 -20.29
C GLY A 240 -12.89 -13.85 -19.95
N GLU A 241 -12.13 -13.33 -18.99
CA GLU A 241 -10.88 -13.94 -18.54
C GLU A 241 -11.11 -14.86 -17.33
N PRO A 242 -10.72 -16.14 -17.42
CA PRO A 242 -10.91 -17.08 -16.33
C PRO A 242 -9.79 -17.01 -15.29
N VAL A 243 -9.20 -15.83 -15.08
CA VAL A 243 -8.05 -15.61 -14.20
C VAL A 243 -8.30 -14.38 -13.34
N GLY A 244 -7.93 -14.44 -12.06
CA GLY A 244 -8.00 -13.32 -11.14
C GLY A 244 -6.66 -13.08 -10.44
N ASP A 245 -6.32 -11.81 -10.28
CA ASP A 245 -5.11 -11.36 -9.61
C ASP A 245 -5.44 -10.75 -8.26
N PHE A 246 -4.74 -11.22 -7.23
CA PHE A 246 -4.85 -10.70 -5.87
C PHE A 246 -3.46 -10.32 -5.38
N SER A 247 -3.34 -9.29 -4.54
CA SER A 247 -2.10 -9.08 -3.80
C SER A 247 -2.23 -9.59 -2.38
N ILE A 248 -1.16 -10.17 -1.86
CA ILE A 248 -1.10 -10.69 -0.49
C ILE A 248 -0.02 -9.93 0.24
N VAL A 249 -0.32 -9.44 1.44
CA VAL A 249 0.61 -8.79 2.37
C VAL A 249 0.75 -9.67 3.61
N PHE A 250 1.98 -9.98 4.01
CA PHE A 250 2.32 -10.85 5.12
C PHE A 250 2.85 -10.07 6.31
N GLY A 251 2.78 -10.68 7.49
CA GLY A 251 3.62 -10.33 8.63
C GLY A 251 4.97 -11.03 8.56
N ASN A 252 5.91 -10.55 9.38
CA ASN A 252 7.29 -11.03 9.43
C ASN A 252 7.58 -12.00 10.59
N ARG A 253 6.56 -12.37 11.37
CA ARG A 253 6.71 -13.27 12.52
C ARG A 253 5.53 -14.24 12.65
N LEU A 254 5.80 -15.41 13.21
CA LEU A 254 4.78 -16.40 13.57
C LEU A 254 4.17 -16.05 14.92
N PRO A 255 2.90 -16.43 15.17
CA PRO A 255 2.35 -16.43 16.52
C PRO A 255 3.19 -17.37 17.40
N GLN A 256 3.70 -16.88 18.52
CA GLN A 256 4.29 -17.75 19.54
C GLN A 256 3.16 -18.49 20.29
N ALA A 257 3.46 -19.70 20.76
CA ALA A 257 2.53 -20.57 21.47
C ALA A 257 2.68 -20.45 22.98
#